data_AF-A0A455U567-F1
#
_entry.id   AF-A0A455U567-F1
#
_cell.length_a   1.000
_cell.length_b   1.000
_cell.length_c   1.000
_cell.angle_alpha   90.00
_cell.angle_beta   90.00
_cell.angle_gamma   90.00
#
_symmetry.space_group_name_H-M   'P 1'
#
loop_
_entity.id
_entity.type
_entity.pdbx_description
1 polymer ?
#
loop_
_entity_poly.entity_id
_entity_poly.type
_entity_poly.pdbx_seq_one_letter_code
_entity_poly.pdbx_strand_id
1 'polypeptide(L)'
;MAQHQDDQAETFLLAALRGSGVRGLAGMPFRRDAQGVSLVRPWLAVRRAVIEAAAHANNLPWCEDPTNSDIALDRNRLRHQVLPTLRERWPTVDEALAGSAAHASEADTLLTEYAQAELMTLGGCRHSIDATALGHARAPANGCWCVPSASSRAYQRRHKSA
;
A
#
# COMPACT_ATOMS: atom_id res chain seq x y z
N MET A 1 -2.35 -7.45 15.53
CA MET A 1 -1.03 -6.79 15.48
C MET A 1 -1.23 -5.30 15.69
N ALA A 2 -0.34 -4.63 16.44
CA ALA A 2 -0.44 -3.21 16.80
C ALA A 2 0.29 -2.30 15.79
N GLN A 3 0.08 -2.54 14.49
CA GLN A 3 0.75 -1.77 13.44
C GLN A 3 0.02 -0.46 13.19
N HIS A 4 0.80 0.62 13.07
CA HIS A 4 0.31 1.99 12.98
C HIS A 4 0.81 2.71 11.72
N GLN A 5 0.38 3.96 11.52
CA GLN A 5 0.72 4.72 10.31
C GLN A 5 2.23 4.88 10.13
N ASP A 6 2.99 5.15 11.19
CA ASP A 6 4.45 5.29 11.09
C ASP A 6 5.13 3.99 10.61
N ASP A 7 4.55 2.82 10.91
CA ASP A 7 5.06 1.53 10.40
C ASP A 7 4.88 1.39 8.88
N GLN A 8 3.90 2.08 8.30
CA GLN A 8 3.73 2.13 6.84
C GLN A 8 4.85 2.93 6.19
N ALA A 9 5.24 4.06 6.78
CA ALA A 9 6.34 4.87 6.29
C ALA A 9 7.65 4.07 6.28
N GLU A 10 7.93 3.33 7.37
CA GLU A 10 9.08 2.42 7.45
C GLU A 10 9.02 1.33 6.38
N THR A 11 7.85 0.68 6.23
CA THR A 11 7.67 -0.42 5.27
C THR A 11 7.85 0.07 3.84
N PHE A 12 7.28 1.23 3.51
CA PHE A 12 7.41 1.87 2.21
C PHE A 12 8.88 2.17 1.89
N LEU A 13 9.61 2.80 2.82
CA LEU A 13 11.02 3.12 2.62
C LEU A 13 11.87 1.86 2.43
N LEU A 14 11.66 0.81 3.23
CA LEU A 14 12.36 -0.47 3.04
C LEU A 14 12.08 -1.07 1.65
N ALA A 15 10.82 -1.05 1.21
CA ALA A 15 10.44 -1.56 -0.10
C ALA A 15 11.10 -0.75 -1.22
N ALA A 16 11.11 0.58 -1.11
CA ALA A 16 11.73 1.49 -2.06
C ALA A 16 13.24 1.29 -2.15
N LEU A 17 13.93 1.19 -1.01
CA LEU A 17 15.38 0.94 -0.94
C LEU A 17 15.77 -0.42 -1.53
N ARG A 18 14.85 -1.38 -1.55
CA ARG A 18 15.04 -2.71 -2.18
C ARG A 18 14.68 -2.73 -3.67
N GLY A 19 14.28 -1.61 -4.26
CA GLY A 19 13.87 -1.54 -5.67
C GLY A 19 12.56 -2.26 -5.96
N SER A 20 11.63 -2.28 -5.01
CA SER A 20 10.34 -2.97 -5.18
C SER A 20 9.45 -2.27 -6.20
N GLY A 21 8.69 -3.05 -6.97
CA GLY A 21 7.61 -2.54 -7.82
C GLY A 21 6.38 -2.09 -7.03
N VAL A 22 5.32 -1.68 -7.74
CA VAL A 22 4.09 -1.09 -7.16
C VAL A 22 3.49 -1.94 -6.03
N ARG A 23 3.43 -3.27 -6.20
CA ARG A 23 2.94 -4.19 -5.18
C ARG A 23 3.76 -4.17 -3.89
N GLY A 24 5.08 -4.02 -4.00
CA GLY A 24 5.94 -3.92 -2.80
C GLY A 24 5.85 -2.55 -2.15
N LEU A 25 5.69 -1.49 -2.94
CA LEU A 25 5.48 -0.12 -2.45
C LEU A 25 4.10 0.07 -1.80
N ALA A 26 3.11 -0.77 -2.10
CA ALA A 26 1.78 -0.75 -1.48
C ALA A 26 1.81 -0.91 0.06
N GLY A 27 2.94 -1.30 0.64
CA GLY A 27 3.10 -1.42 2.07
C GLY A 27 2.26 -2.56 2.66
N MET A 28 1.77 -2.36 3.88
CA MET A 28 0.94 -3.36 4.56
C MET A 28 -0.55 -3.13 4.27
N PRO A 29 -1.34 -4.16 3.90
CA PRO A 29 -2.78 -4.00 3.76
C PRO A 29 -3.49 -4.02 5.13
N PHE A 30 -4.63 -3.34 5.25
CA PHE A 30 -5.45 -3.34 6.46
C PHE A 30 -5.82 -4.75 6.94
N ARG A 31 -6.18 -5.62 6.00
CA ARG A 31 -6.47 -7.03 6.22
C ARG A 31 -5.66 -7.86 5.23
N ARG A 32 -5.10 -8.97 5.70
CA ARG A 32 -4.47 -10.00 4.87
C ARG A 32 -5.00 -11.36 5.28
N ASP A 33 -5.61 -12.06 4.34
CA ASP A 33 -6.01 -13.45 4.54
C ASP A 33 -4.90 -14.37 4.02
N ALA A 34 -4.37 -15.25 4.88
CA ALA A 34 -3.31 -16.19 4.51
C ALA A 34 -3.44 -17.47 5.31
N GLN A 35 -3.35 -18.62 4.64
CA GLN A 35 -3.35 -19.96 5.28
C GLN A 35 -4.54 -20.19 6.23
N GLY A 36 -5.73 -19.69 5.86
CA GLY A 36 -6.94 -19.81 6.69
C GLY A 36 -7.01 -18.82 7.87
N VAL A 37 -6.05 -17.92 8.02
CA VAL A 37 -6.01 -16.91 9.08
C VAL A 37 -6.17 -15.50 8.50
N SER A 38 -7.04 -14.71 9.11
CA SER A 38 -7.22 -13.29 8.81
C SER A 38 -6.37 -12.43 9.74
N LEU A 39 -5.38 -11.74 9.18
CA LEU A 39 -4.50 -10.81 9.88
C LEU A 39 -4.99 -9.38 9.67
N VAL A 40 -5.56 -8.77 10.72
CA VAL A 40 -6.13 -7.41 10.69
C VAL A 40 -5.22 -6.42 11.45
N ARG A 41 -5.13 -5.20 10.92
CA ARG A 41 -4.32 -4.08 11.44
C ARG A 41 -5.22 -2.86 11.70
N PRO A 42 -5.98 -2.82 12.81
CA PRO A 42 -6.97 -1.77 13.05
C PRO A 42 -6.37 -0.36 13.15
N TRP A 43 -5.12 -0.24 13.59
CA TRP A 43 -4.46 1.04 13.87
C TRP A 43 -3.61 1.57 12.72
N LEU A 44 -3.67 0.93 11.56
CA LEU A 44 -2.78 1.23 10.43
C LEU A 44 -2.92 2.67 9.89
N ALA A 45 -4.06 3.30 10.14
CA ALA A 45 -4.34 4.70 9.81
C ALA A 45 -4.13 5.68 10.99
N VAL A 46 -3.73 5.17 12.16
CA VAL A 46 -3.54 5.94 13.40
C VAL A 46 -2.06 6.20 13.60
N ARG A 47 -1.70 7.44 13.94
CA ARG A 47 -0.30 7.78 14.28
C ARG A 47 0.12 7.16 15.60
N ARG A 48 1.40 6.81 15.71
CA ARG A 48 1.99 6.29 16.96
C ARG A 48 1.74 7.21 18.16
N ALA A 49 1.93 8.52 17.98
CA ALA A 49 1.74 9.51 19.04
C ALA A 49 0.31 9.53 19.62
N VAL A 50 -0.71 9.21 18.80
CA VAL A 50 -2.10 9.13 19.26
C VAL A 50 -2.30 7.90 20.16
N ILE A 51 -1.68 6.78 19.80
CA ILE A 51 -1.73 5.53 20.57
C ILE A 51 -1.02 5.72 21.92
N GLU A 52 0.17 6.33 21.91
CA GLU A 52 0.94 6.63 23.13
C GLU A 52 0.17 7.59 24.05
N ALA A 53 -0.40 8.67 23.51
CA ALA A 53 -1.21 9.61 24.29
C ALA A 53 -2.43 8.93 24.93
N ALA A 54 -3.10 8.04 24.20
CA ALA A 54 -4.22 7.27 24.72
C ALA A 54 -3.77 6.28 25.82
N ALA A 55 -2.63 5.62 25.66
CA ALA A 55 -2.07 4.72 26.67
C ALA A 55 -1.74 5.47 27.97
N HIS A 56 -1.10 6.63 27.86
CA HIS A 56 -0.81 7.50 29.00
C HIS A 56 -2.07 8.00 29.70
N ALA A 57 -3.06 8.50 28.95
CA ALA A 57 -4.31 9.01 29.51
C ALA A 57 -5.10 7.93 30.30
N ASN A 58 -4.95 6.66 29.93
CA ASN A 58 -5.59 5.53 30.59
C ASN A 58 -4.69 4.81 31.61
N ASN A 59 -3.47 5.32 31.87
CA ASN A 59 -2.47 4.70 32.74
C ASN A 59 -2.22 3.22 32.40
N LEU A 60 -2.19 2.89 31.11
CA LEU A 60 -1.92 1.52 30.65
C LEU A 60 -0.41 1.24 30.76
N PRO A 61 0.02 0.22 31.52
CA PRO A 61 1.41 -0.19 31.52
C PRO A 61 1.74 -0.95 30.23
N TRP A 62 2.94 -0.76 29.69
CA TRP A 62 3.50 -1.59 28.61
C TRP A 62 4.93 -1.97 28.93
N CYS A 63 5.40 -3.04 28.26
CA CYS A 63 6.78 -3.50 28.33
C CYS A 63 7.53 -3.04 27.08
N GLU A 64 8.76 -2.56 27.23
CA GLU A 64 9.64 -2.26 26.11
C GLU A 64 10.52 -3.47 25.78
N ASP A 65 10.46 -3.92 24.53
CA ASP A 65 11.36 -4.96 24.03
C ASP A 65 12.75 -4.33 23.75
N PRO A 66 13.84 -4.82 24.39
CA PRO A 66 15.20 -4.31 24.18
C PRO A 66 15.65 -4.35 22.72
N THR A 67 15.14 -5.31 21.93
CA THR A 67 15.51 -5.48 20.51
C THR A 67 15.03 -4.33 19.63
N ASN A 68 14.05 -3.53 20.08
CA ASN A 68 13.57 -2.35 19.35
C ASN A 68 14.64 -1.24 19.24
N SER A 69 15.71 -1.31 20.04
CA SER A 69 16.81 -0.34 20.03
C SER A 69 17.99 -0.78 19.15
N ASP A 70 17.99 -2.01 18.64
CA ASP A 70 19.11 -2.53 17.84
C ASP A 70 19.12 -1.95 16.42
N ILE A 71 19.99 -0.97 16.19
CA ILE A 71 20.16 -0.30 14.89
C ILE A 71 20.89 -1.13 13.82
N ALA A 72 21.38 -2.33 14.16
CA ALA A 72 21.90 -3.26 13.16
C ALA A 72 20.78 -3.77 12.23
N LEU A 73 19.54 -3.75 12.71
CA LEU A 73 18.35 -4.08 11.92
C LEU A 73 17.91 -2.87 11.09
N ASP A 74 17.78 -3.06 9.76
CA ASP A 74 17.44 -1.98 8.80
C ASP A 74 16.21 -1.17 9.24
N ARG A 75 15.18 -1.85 9.75
CA ARG A 75 13.93 -1.20 10.18
C ARG A 75 14.15 -0.27 11.36
N ASN A 76 14.89 -0.71 12.37
CA ASN A 76 15.23 0.10 13.54
C ASN A 76 16.13 1.26 13.13
N ARG A 77 17.07 1.04 12.19
CA ARG A 77 17.89 2.11 11.64
C ARG A 77 17.07 3.19 10.95
N LEU A 78 16.07 2.80 10.14
CA LEU A 78 15.14 3.77 9.54
C LEU A 78 14.37 4.56 10.61
N ARG A 79 13.82 3.87 11.61
CA ARG A 79 13.05 4.48 12.70
C ARG A 79 13.87 5.47 13.53
N HIS A 80 15.12 5.13 13.87
CA HIS A 80 15.93 5.88 14.84
C HIS A 80 16.88 6.88 14.21
N GLN A 81 17.25 6.73 12.93
CA GLN A 81 18.23 7.61 12.29
C GLN A 81 17.67 8.35 11.07
N VAL A 82 16.94 7.65 10.20
CA VAL A 82 16.51 8.23 8.91
C VAL A 82 15.23 9.05 9.04
N LEU A 83 14.16 8.46 9.57
CA LEU A 83 12.88 9.15 9.70
C LEU A 83 12.95 10.40 10.60
N PRO A 84 13.68 10.42 11.73
CA PRO A 84 13.86 11.64 12.52
C PRO A 84 14.48 12.78 11.70
N THR A 85 15.55 12.49 10.96
CA THR A 85 16.21 13.46 10.07
C THR A 85 15.27 13.98 8.98
N LEU A 86 14.43 13.10 8.40
CA LEU A 86 13.44 13.52 7.42
C LEU A 86 12.35 14.41 8.03
N ARG A 87 11.88 14.08 9.25
CA ARG A 87 10.84 14.85 9.96
C ARG A 87 11.30 16.26 10.30
N GLU A 88 12.58 16.46 10.61
CA GLU A 88 13.16 17.79 10.86
C GLU A 88 12.95 18.73 9.66
N ARG A 89 13.11 18.21 8.43
CA ARG A 89 12.94 19.01 7.21
C ARG A 89 11.50 19.00 6.68
N TRP A 90 10.82 17.86 6.79
CA TRP A 90 9.47 17.62 6.30
C TRP A 90 8.59 17.01 7.41
N PRO A 91 7.93 17.84 8.22
CA PRO A 91 7.18 17.38 9.40
C PRO A 91 6.07 16.35 9.11
N THR A 92 5.55 16.33 7.87
CA THR A 92 4.47 15.44 7.43
C THR A 92 4.99 14.22 6.64
N VAL A 93 6.29 13.90 6.72
CA VAL A 93 6.91 12.85 5.89
C VAL A 93 6.26 11.48 6.10
N ASP A 94 5.92 11.11 7.34
CA ASP A 94 5.29 9.81 7.62
C ASP A 94 3.93 9.68 6.91
N GLU A 95 3.13 10.73 6.98
CA GLU A 95 1.82 10.81 6.32
C GLU A 95 1.97 10.77 4.79
N ALA A 96 2.96 11.48 4.25
CA ALA A 96 3.24 11.49 2.81
C ALA A 96 3.70 10.12 2.29
N LEU A 97 4.55 9.42 3.04
CA LEU A 97 5.02 8.07 2.71
C LEU A 97 3.89 7.04 2.84
N ALA A 98 3.10 7.11 3.92
CA ALA A 98 1.92 6.25 4.09
C ALA A 98 0.87 6.50 3.00
N GLY A 99 0.64 7.76 2.60
CA GLY A 99 -0.23 8.11 1.49
C GLY A 99 0.28 7.58 0.15
N SER A 100 1.60 7.63 -0.07
CA SER A 100 2.23 7.03 -1.26
C SER A 100 2.05 5.51 -1.30
N ALA A 101 2.14 4.84 -0.14
CA ALA A 101 1.83 3.42 -0.03
C ALA A 101 0.36 3.13 -0.35
N ALA A 102 -0.57 3.98 0.11
CA ALA A 102 -1.99 3.85 -0.20
C ALA A 102 -2.27 3.99 -1.71
N HIS A 103 -1.67 4.99 -2.38
CA HIS A 103 -1.78 5.12 -3.84
C HIS A 103 -1.19 3.92 -4.59
N ALA A 104 -0.03 3.40 -4.12
CA ALA A 104 0.55 2.19 -4.71
C ALA A 104 -0.35 0.96 -4.51
N SER A 105 -1.04 0.85 -3.37
CA SER A 105 -2.02 -0.21 -3.13
C SER A 105 -3.24 -0.11 -4.04
N GLU A 106 -3.77 1.09 -4.26
CA GLU A 106 -4.86 1.33 -5.20
C GLU A 106 -4.44 0.95 -6.62
N ALA A 107 -3.24 1.37 -7.04
CA ALA A 107 -2.68 1.00 -8.33
C ALA A 107 -2.49 -0.52 -8.49
N ASP A 108 -1.96 -1.22 -7.48
CA ASP A 108 -1.80 -2.69 -7.53
C ASP A 108 -3.16 -3.40 -7.61
N THR A 109 -4.19 -2.87 -6.96
CA THR A 109 -5.56 -3.42 -7.03
C THR A 109 -6.09 -3.32 -8.46
N LEU A 110 -6.03 -2.12 -9.06
CA LEU A 110 -6.49 -1.90 -10.44
C LEU A 110 -5.70 -2.74 -11.45
N LEU A 111 -4.37 -2.83 -11.29
CA LEU A 111 -3.52 -3.65 -12.14
C LEU A 111 -3.85 -5.14 -11.99
N THR A 112 -4.17 -5.59 -10.78
CA THR A 112 -4.57 -6.97 -10.53
C THR A 112 -5.92 -7.30 -11.16
N GLU A 113 -6.91 -6.41 -11.03
CA GLU A 113 -8.22 -6.56 -11.66
C GLU A 113 -8.11 -6.59 -13.20
N TYR A 114 -7.31 -5.68 -13.77
CA TYR A 114 -7.02 -5.67 -15.20
C TYR A 114 -6.36 -6.98 -15.66
N ALA A 115 -5.31 -7.41 -14.96
CA ALA A 115 -4.59 -8.64 -15.30
C ALA A 115 -5.48 -9.88 -15.18
N GLN A 116 -6.39 -9.92 -14.21
CA GLN A 116 -7.37 -11.01 -14.08
C GLN A 116 -8.36 -11.03 -15.24
N ALA A 117 -8.88 -9.87 -15.65
CA ALA A 117 -9.78 -9.78 -16.79
C ALA A 117 -9.09 -10.24 -18.09
N GLU A 118 -7.86 -9.80 -18.30
CA GLU A 118 -7.06 -10.20 -19.46
C GLU A 118 -6.77 -11.71 -19.44
N LEU A 119 -6.40 -12.27 -18.29
CA LEU A 119 -6.18 -13.70 -18.11
C LEU A 119 -7.41 -14.54 -18.52
N MET A 120 -8.63 -14.07 -18.24
CA MET A 120 -9.86 -14.76 -18.65
C MET A 120 -10.06 -14.75 -20.18
N THR A 121 -9.51 -13.77 -20.89
CA THR A 121 -9.59 -13.69 -22.37
C THR A 121 -8.54 -14.54 -23.08
N LEU A 122 -7.42 -14.81 -22.41
CA LEU A 122 -6.25 -15.46 -23.02
C LEU A 122 -6.44 -16.96 -23.31
N GLY A 123 -7.57 -17.55 -22.95
CA GLY A 123 -7.92 -18.94 -23.30
C GLY A 123 -6.97 -20.01 -22.73
N GLY A 124 -7.39 -21.27 -22.81
CA GLY A 124 -6.59 -22.44 -22.42
C GLY A 124 -7.34 -23.47 -21.54
N CYS A 125 -6.67 -24.59 -21.26
CA CYS A 125 -7.07 -25.59 -20.28
C CYS A 125 -6.72 -25.13 -18.85
N ARG A 126 -7.25 -25.80 -17.82
CA ARG A 126 -7.17 -25.46 -16.36
C ARG A 126 -5.78 -25.04 -15.81
N HIS A 127 -4.69 -25.29 -16.53
CA HIS A 127 -3.33 -24.92 -16.13
C HIS A 127 -2.45 -24.46 -17.32
N SER A 128 -3.05 -23.95 -18.40
CA SER A 128 -2.33 -23.48 -19.58
C SER A 128 -2.88 -22.14 -20.04
N ILE A 129 -1.99 -21.28 -20.55
CA ILE A 129 -2.33 -20.02 -21.20
C ILE A 129 -1.83 -20.13 -22.65
N ASP A 130 -2.58 -19.61 -23.62
CA ASP A 130 -2.10 -19.53 -25.00
C ASP A 130 -0.94 -18.53 -25.09
N ALA A 131 0.27 -19.05 -25.33
CA ALA A 131 1.49 -18.24 -25.43
C ALA A 131 1.48 -17.27 -26.62
N THR A 132 0.76 -17.61 -27.71
CA THR A 132 0.60 -16.75 -28.87
C THR A 132 -0.33 -15.60 -28.55
N ALA A 133 -1.45 -15.87 -27.86
CA ALA A 133 -2.36 -14.83 -27.39
C ALA A 133 -1.66 -13.91 -26.38
N LEU A 134 -0.87 -14.47 -25.46
CA LEU A 134 -0.10 -13.72 -24.47
C LEU A 134 0.95 -12.79 -25.10
N GLY A 135 1.61 -13.22 -26.18
CA GLY A 135 2.56 -12.38 -26.92
C GLY A 135 1.90 -11.19 -27.64
N HIS A 136 0.60 -11.28 -27.94
CA HIS A 136 -0.18 -10.22 -28.57
C HIS A 136 -0.98 -9.35 -27.58
N ALA A 137 -1.19 -9.84 -26.36
CA ALA A 137 -1.69 -9.08 -25.22
C ALA A 137 -0.70 -7.95 -24.87
N ARG A 138 -0.83 -6.83 -25.57
CA ARG A 138 -0.02 -5.64 -25.29
C ARG A 138 -0.50 -5.02 -23.98
N ALA A 139 0.46 -4.67 -23.12
CA ALA A 139 0.23 -3.69 -22.05
C ALA A 139 -0.53 -2.48 -22.61
N PRO A 140 -1.45 -1.87 -21.85
CA PRO A 140 -2.32 -0.81 -22.36
C PRO A 140 -1.47 0.30 -22.97
N ALA A 141 -1.46 0.34 -24.30
CA ALA A 141 -0.79 1.38 -25.05
C ALA A 141 -1.61 2.66 -24.87
N ASN A 142 -1.09 3.57 -24.03
CA ASN A 142 -1.41 4.99 -23.98
C ASN A 142 -2.85 5.39 -24.34
N GLY A 143 -3.69 5.56 -23.31
CA GLY A 143 -4.77 6.55 -23.31
C GLY A 143 -6.15 6.03 -23.71
N CYS A 144 -6.84 5.36 -22.78
CA CYS A 144 -8.18 5.75 -22.31
C CYS A 144 -8.65 4.70 -21.30
N TRP A 145 -8.63 5.02 -20.01
CA TRP A 145 -9.19 4.16 -18.97
C TRP A 145 -10.70 4.43 -18.88
N CYS A 146 -11.50 3.77 -19.73
CA CYS A 146 -12.93 3.67 -19.49
C CYS A 146 -13.20 2.40 -18.69
N VAL A 147 -13.35 2.56 -17.38
CA VAL A 147 -13.93 1.53 -16.51
C VAL A 147 -15.37 1.29 -17.01
N PRO A 148 -15.77 0.06 -17.37
CA PRO A 148 -17.15 -0.20 -17.72
C PRO A 148 -17.98 -0.18 -16.43
N SER A 149 -18.57 0.96 -16.11
CA SER A 149 -19.58 1.04 -15.05
C SER A 149 -20.81 0.28 -15.53
N ALA A 150 -21.00 -0.94 -15.03
CA ALA A 150 -22.31 -1.55 -15.03
C ALA A 150 -23.20 -0.72 -14.10
N SER A 151 -23.99 0.15 -14.72
CA SER A 151 -25.16 0.89 -14.19
C SER A 151 -25.07 2.43 -14.17
N SER A 152 -26.08 2.97 -14.85
CA SER A 152 -26.68 4.30 -14.72
C SER A 152 -26.07 5.47 -15.50
N ARG A 153 -26.98 6.07 -16.27
CA ARG A 153 -26.85 7.21 -17.16
C ARG A 153 -26.56 8.49 -16.37
N ALA A 154 -26.00 9.45 -17.10
CA ALA A 154 -25.98 10.89 -16.81
C ALA A 154 -24.83 11.42 -15.95
N TYR A 155 -23.64 11.53 -16.56
CA TYR A 155 -22.78 12.69 -16.31
C TYR A 155 -22.07 13.09 -17.61
N GLN A 156 -22.84 13.67 -18.55
CA GLN A 156 -22.28 14.44 -19.66
C GLN A 156 -22.77 15.88 -19.54
N ARG A 157 -21.80 16.79 -19.68
CA ARG A 157 -21.89 18.24 -19.91
C ARG A 157 -21.94 19.11 -18.65
N ARG A 158 -20.79 19.73 -18.35
CA ARG A 158 -20.65 21.19 -18.22
C ARG A 158 -19.17 21.59 -18.20
N HIS A 159 -18.62 21.83 -19.39
CA HIS A 159 -17.61 22.87 -19.60
C HIS A 159 -17.84 23.49 -20.97
N LYS A 160 -18.41 24.70 -20.96
CA LYS A 160 -18.15 25.78 -21.93
C LYS A 160 -18.80 27.06 -21.41
N SER A 161 -17.94 28.06 -21.15
CA SER A 161 -18.10 29.50 -21.38
C SER A 161 -17.84 30.39 -20.16
N ALA A 162 -16.97 31.38 -20.43
CA ALA A 162 -16.50 32.53 -19.64
C ALA A 162 -15.40 32.25 -18.60
#